data_AF-A0A6P3W2Z5-F1
#
_entry.id   AF-A0A6P3W2Z5-F1
#
_cell.length_a   1.000
_cell.length_b   1.000
_cell.length_c   1.000
_cell.angle_alpha   90.00
_cell.angle_beta   90.00
_cell.angle_gamma   90.00
#
_symmetry.space_group_name_H-M   'P 1'
#
loop_
_entity.id
_entity.type
_entity.pdbx_description
1 polymer ?
#
loop_
_entity_poly.entity_id
_entity_poly.type
_entity_poly.pdbx_seq_one_letter_code
_entity_poly.pdbx_strand_id
1 'polypeptide(L)'
;MANERLRALEDVEKEIAIILHCAGTIVLELSKDKHNSGLIDRQLNQFTASVNRVENELSSQIRYLTQVATGQPHEGSTYSARKDCQMALNRAEYTRMKLGELARTCEIMLDPQT
;
A
#
# COMPACT_ATOMS: atom_id res chain seq x y z
N MET A 1 -0.54 7.56 4.14
CA MET A 1 -0.74 6.17 3.68
C MET A 1 0.46 5.24 3.88
N ALA A 2 1.58 5.35 3.14
CA ALA A 2 2.69 4.39 3.31
C ALA A 2 3.28 4.39 4.74
N ASN A 3 3.43 5.57 5.33
CA ASN A 3 3.95 5.71 6.70
C ASN A 3 2.96 5.19 7.77
N GLU A 4 1.64 5.34 7.54
CA GLU A 4 0.61 4.79 8.43
C GLU A 4 0.56 3.25 8.36
N ARG A 5 0.75 2.68 7.17
CA ARG A 5 0.84 1.24 6.95
C ARG A 5 2.06 0.64 7.65
N LEU A 6 3.21 1.30 7.57
CA LEU A 6 4.42 0.91 8.31
C LEU A 6 4.20 0.95 9.82
N ARG A 7 3.57 2.02 10.32
CA ARG A 7 3.21 2.14 11.73
C ARG A 7 2.26 1.04 12.20
N ALA A 8 1.29 0.64 11.37
CA ALA A 8 0.41 -0.48 11.67
C ALA A 8 1.17 -1.81 11.79
N LEU A 9 2.21 -2.02 10.97
CA LEU A 9 3.08 -3.19 11.06
C LEU A 9 3.95 -3.18 12.33
N GLU A 10 4.44 -2.01 12.77
CA GLU A 10 5.12 -1.87 14.07
C GLU A 10 4.19 -2.25 15.23
N ASP A 11 2.91 -1.89 15.15
CA ASP A 11 1.92 -2.28 16.15
C ASP A 11 1.62 -3.79 16.10
N VAL A 12 1.62 -4.41 14.91
CA VAL A 12 1.55 -5.88 14.77
C VAL A 12 2.74 -6.56 15.45
N GLU A 13 3.96 -6.05 15.29
CA GLU A 13 5.14 -6.59 15.97
C GLU A 13 5.00 -6.55 17.51
N LYS A 14 4.46 -5.45 18.04
CA LYS A 14 4.18 -5.35 19.49
C LYS A 14 3.16 -6.37 19.95
N GLU A 15 2.10 -6.59 19.17
CA GLU A 15 1.09 -7.63 19.48
C GLU A 15 1.69 -9.04 19.44
N ILE A 16 2.62 -9.32 18.51
CA ILE A 16 3.34 -10.61 18.48
C ILE A 16 4.18 -10.80 19.76
N ALA A 17 4.83 -9.74 20.25
CA ALA A 17 5.55 -9.82 21.53
C ALA A 17 4.59 -10.13 22.70
N ILE A 18 3.37 -9.56 22.70
CA ILE A 18 2.34 -9.85 23.69
C ILE A 18 1.89 -11.33 23.59
N ILE A 19 1.69 -11.86 22.39
CA ILE A 19 1.33 -13.26 22.15
C ILE A 19 2.37 -14.19 22.78
N LEU A 20 3.65 -13.95 22.51
CA LEU A 20 4.76 -14.75 23.06
C LEU A 20 4.82 -14.66 24.59
N HIS A 21 4.63 -13.46 25.15
CA HIS A 21 4.60 -13.27 26.60
C HIS A 21 3.43 -14.01 27.26
N CYS A 22 2.22 -13.91 26.71
CA CYS A 22 1.04 -14.60 27.23
C CYS A 22 1.25 -16.12 27.18
N ALA A 23 1.73 -16.65 26.05
CA ALA A 23 2.04 -18.07 25.90
C ALA A 23 3.08 -18.55 26.91
N GLY A 24 4.18 -17.81 27.08
CA GLY A 24 5.21 -18.12 28.07
C GLY A 24 4.67 -18.13 29.50
N THR A 25 3.81 -17.16 29.84
CA THR A 25 3.16 -17.09 31.15
C THR A 25 2.23 -18.28 31.38
N ILE A 26 1.42 -18.66 30.39
CA ILE A 26 0.52 -19.82 30.47
C ILE A 26 1.32 -21.10 30.67
N VAL A 27 2.37 -21.33 29.87
CA VAL A 27 3.21 -22.54 29.98
C VAL A 27 3.90 -22.62 31.35
N LEU A 28 4.43 -21.50 31.85
CA LEU A 28 5.07 -21.44 33.17
C LEU A 28 4.07 -21.66 34.31
N GLU A 29 2.85 -21.15 34.18
CA GLU A 29 1.81 -21.40 35.16
C GLU A 29 1.42 -22.88 35.17
N LEU A 30 1.25 -23.48 33.98
CA LEU A 30 0.94 -24.90 33.78
C LEU A 30 2.02 -25.85 34.30
N SER A 31 3.27 -25.41 34.44
CA SER A 31 4.35 -26.24 35.00
C SER A 31 4.35 -26.31 36.54
N LYS A 32 3.49 -25.57 37.23
CA LYS A 32 3.40 -25.58 38.70
C LYS A 32 2.56 -26.76 39.20
N ASP A 33 2.82 -27.24 40.42
CA ASP A 33 2.01 -28.30 41.04
C ASP A 33 0.56 -27.86 41.31
N LYS A 34 0.37 -26.57 41.59
CA LYS A 34 -0.94 -25.95 41.78
C LYS A 34 -1.09 -24.74 40.87
N HIS A 35 -1.94 -24.88 39.87
CA HIS A 35 -2.22 -23.87 38.85
C HIS A 35 -3.16 -22.77 39.35
N ASN A 36 -2.89 -21.53 38.95
CA ASN A 36 -3.86 -20.44 39.06
C ASN A 36 -4.73 -20.35 37.79
N SER A 37 -5.89 -21.03 37.82
CA SER A 37 -6.83 -21.04 36.69
C SER A 37 -7.26 -19.65 36.25
N GLY A 38 -7.49 -18.72 37.18
CA GLY A 38 -7.90 -17.35 36.84
C GLY A 38 -6.82 -16.55 36.10
N LEU A 39 -5.54 -16.79 36.42
CA LEU A 39 -4.43 -16.20 35.66
C LEU A 39 -4.37 -16.80 34.26
N ILE A 40 -4.48 -18.12 34.14
CA ILE A 40 -4.46 -18.82 32.85
C ILE A 40 -5.57 -18.30 31.95
N ASP A 41 -6.82 -18.23 32.44
CA ASP A 41 -7.96 -17.75 31.66
C ASP A 41 -7.76 -16.31 31.18
N ARG A 42 -7.24 -15.43 32.04
CA ARG A 42 -6.94 -14.05 31.66
C ARG A 42 -5.87 -13.98 30.57
N GLN A 43 -4.77 -14.73 30.72
CA GLN A 43 -3.69 -14.75 29.73
C GLN A 43 -4.15 -15.39 28.42
N LEU A 44 -4.99 -16.41 28.47
CA LEU A 44 -5.55 -17.07 27.29
C LEU A 44 -6.49 -16.13 26.51
N ASN A 45 -7.32 -15.36 27.22
CA ASN A 45 -8.16 -14.34 26.61
C ASN A 45 -7.32 -13.25 25.92
N GLN A 46 -6.26 -12.76 26.58
CA GLN A 46 -5.36 -11.76 25.99
C GLN A 46 -4.59 -12.32 24.79
N PHE A 47 -4.07 -13.55 24.90
CA PHE A 47 -3.42 -14.27 23.81
C PHE A 47 -4.33 -14.34 22.58
N THR A 48 -5.57 -14.80 22.78
CA THR A 48 -6.54 -15.00 21.70
C THR A 48 -6.91 -13.67 21.04
N ALA A 49 -7.15 -12.62 21.82
CA ALA A 49 -7.42 -11.28 21.30
C ALA A 49 -6.26 -10.73 20.47
N SER A 50 -5.02 -10.91 20.95
CA SER A 50 -3.81 -10.44 20.26
C SER A 50 -3.58 -11.21 18.95
N VAL A 51 -3.77 -12.54 18.95
CA VAL A 51 -3.70 -13.37 17.74
C VAL A 51 -4.72 -12.90 16.70
N ASN A 52 -5.97 -12.70 17.10
CA ASN A 52 -7.02 -12.22 16.20
C ASN A 52 -6.68 -10.84 15.62
N ARG A 53 -6.08 -9.95 16.41
CA ARG A 53 -5.65 -8.63 15.93
C ARG A 53 -4.55 -8.73 14.89
N VAL A 54 -3.52 -9.53 15.16
CA VAL A 54 -2.41 -9.80 14.23
C VAL A 54 -2.93 -10.38 12.91
N GLU A 55 -3.81 -11.39 12.98
CA GLU A 55 -4.38 -12.04 11.80
C GLU A 55 -5.19 -11.06 10.93
N ASN A 56 -6.06 -10.26 11.57
CA ASN A 56 -6.89 -9.28 10.86
C ASN A 56 -6.05 -8.20 10.17
N GLU A 57 -5.06 -7.65 10.87
CA GLU A 57 -4.21 -6.59 10.33
C GLU A 57 -3.33 -7.12 9.20
N LEU A 58 -2.65 -8.26 9.39
CA LEU A 58 -1.85 -8.89 8.32
C LEU A 58 -2.71 -9.23 7.09
N SER A 59 -3.93 -9.75 7.29
CA SER A 59 -4.87 -10.01 6.20
C SER A 59 -5.28 -8.74 5.46
N SER A 60 -5.45 -7.62 6.17
CA SER A 60 -5.69 -6.30 5.57
C SER A 60 -4.50 -5.82 4.73
N GLN A 61 -3.28 -5.98 5.25
CA GLN A 61 -2.05 -5.61 4.54
C GLN A 61 -1.83 -6.47 3.28
N ILE A 62 -2.05 -7.78 3.38
CA ILE A 62 -1.98 -8.70 2.23
C ILE A 62 -3.01 -8.31 1.16
N ARG A 63 -4.27 -8.07 1.54
CA ARG A 63 -5.31 -7.63 0.59
C ARG A 63 -4.93 -6.35 -0.11
N TYR A 64 -4.39 -5.37 0.62
CA TYR A 64 -3.91 -4.14 0.02
C TYR A 64 -2.75 -4.36 -0.93
N LEU A 65 -1.72 -5.11 -0.51
CA LEU A 65 -0.58 -5.43 -1.37
C LEU A 65 -1.02 -6.13 -2.66
N THR A 66 -1.94 -7.08 -2.57
CA THR A 66 -2.56 -7.73 -3.74
C THR A 66 -3.27 -6.71 -4.64
N GLN A 67 -4.04 -5.77 -4.06
CA GLN A 67 -4.74 -4.74 -4.84
C GLN A 67 -3.76 -3.79 -5.55
N VAL A 68 -2.69 -3.35 -4.89
CA VAL A 68 -1.73 -2.41 -5.50
C VAL A 68 -0.74 -3.10 -6.44
N ALA A 69 -0.36 -4.35 -6.16
CA ALA A 69 0.56 -5.13 -7.00
C ALA A 69 -0.09 -5.62 -8.30
N THR A 70 -1.41 -5.81 -8.31
CA THR A 70 -2.18 -6.19 -9.52
C THR A 70 -2.47 -5.02 -10.47
N GLY A 71 -1.96 -3.82 -10.17
CA GLY A 71 -2.04 -2.68 -11.09
C GLY A 71 -3.41 -2.04 -11.19
N GLN A 72 -4.33 -2.28 -10.25
CA GLN A 72 -5.55 -1.49 -10.13
C GLN A 72 -5.14 -0.02 -9.96
N PRO A 73 -5.60 0.90 -10.83
CA PRO A 73 -5.18 2.29 -10.82
C PRO A 73 -5.66 2.91 -9.52
N HIS A 74 -4.76 2.98 -8.55
CA HIS A 74 -4.93 3.76 -7.35
C HIS A 74 -4.95 5.20 -7.86
N GLU A 75 -6.06 5.89 -7.61
CA GLU A 75 -6.37 7.25 -8.03
C GLU A 75 -5.35 8.31 -7.52
N GLY A 76 -4.24 7.89 -6.91
CA GLY A 76 -3.13 8.73 -6.46
C GLY A 76 -1.73 8.19 -6.80
N SER A 77 -1.57 7.29 -7.77
CA SER A 77 -0.23 6.80 -8.14
C SER A 77 0.54 7.80 -9.01
N THR A 78 1.85 7.94 -8.75
CA THR A 78 2.81 8.62 -9.66
C THR A 78 2.72 8.11 -11.09
N TYR A 79 2.23 6.88 -11.31
CA TYR A 79 1.98 6.36 -12.66
C TYR A 79 0.87 7.12 -13.39
N SER A 80 -0.26 7.43 -12.73
CA SER A 80 -1.33 8.23 -13.35
C SER A 80 -0.80 9.62 -13.73
N ALA A 81 -0.14 10.31 -12.80
CA ALA A 81 0.46 11.62 -13.07
C ALA A 81 1.52 11.56 -14.18
N ARG A 82 2.37 10.53 -14.22
CA ARG A 82 3.34 10.33 -15.32
C ARG A 82 2.66 10.03 -16.65
N LYS A 83 1.62 9.21 -16.67
CA LYS A 83 0.84 8.90 -17.87
C LYS A 83 0.16 10.15 -18.40
N ASP A 84 -0.47 10.94 -17.53
CA ASP A 84 -1.12 12.20 -17.89
C ASP A 84 -0.10 13.20 -18.44
N CYS A 85 1.07 13.31 -17.81
CA CYS A 85 2.19 14.11 -18.32
C CYS A 85 2.67 13.60 -19.70
N GLN A 86 2.81 12.29 -19.89
CA GLN A 86 3.22 11.70 -21.16
C GLN A 86 2.19 11.97 -22.26
N MET A 87 0.89 11.86 -21.95
CA MET A 87 -0.17 12.18 -22.89
C MET A 87 -0.19 13.68 -23.23
N ALA A 88 0.03 14.55 -22.25
CA ALA A 88 0.15 15.99 -22.48
C ALA A 88 1.35 16.31 -23.38
N LEU A 89 2.50 15.66 -23.18
CA LEU A 89 3.67 15.79 -24.04
C LEU A 89 3.39 15.33 -25.47
N ASN A 90 2.75 14.17 -25.65
CA ASN A 90 2.39 13.67 -26.98
C ASN A 90 1.45 14.64 -27.72
N ARG A 91 0.49 15.24 -26.99
CA ARG A 91 -0.41 16.27 -27.56
C ARG A 91 0.35 17.52 -27.96
N ALA A 92 1.27 18.00 -27.12
CA ALA A 92 2.09 19.17 -27.42
C ALA A 92 2.97 18.95 -28.67
N GLU A 93 3.63 17.79 -28.78
CA GLU A 93 4.42 17.42 -29.96
C GLU A 93 3.56 17.34 -31.22
N TYR A 94 2.35 16.77 -31.12
CA TYR A 94 1.42 16.73 -32.24
C TYR A 94 1.00 18.14 -32.69
N THR A 95 0.66 19.03 -31.76
CA THR A 95 0.33 20.43 -32.06
C THR A 95 1.51 21.14 -32.70
N ARG A 96 2.74 20.95 -32.19
CA ARG A 96 3.97 21.51 -32.78
C ARG A 96 4.17 21.05 -34.22
N MET A 97 3.98 19.76 -34.49
CA MET A 97 4.08 19.20 -35.84
C MET A 97 3.03 19.84 -36.78
N LYS A 98 1.78 19.96 -36.34
CA LYS A 98 0.71 20.57 -37.14
C LYS A 98 0.92 22.06 -37.41
N LEU A 99 1.44 22.80 -36.44
CA LEU A 99 1.88 24.19 -36.64
C LEU A 99 3.00 24.29 -37.68
N GLY A 100 3.98 23.39 -37.64
CA GLY A 100 5.06 23.36 -38.62
C GLY A 100 4.61 22.96 -40.03
N GLU A 101 3.60 22.10 -40.17
CA GLU A 101 2.94 21.84 -41.45
C GLU A 101 2.23 23.09 -41.97
N LEU A 102 1.44 23.76 -41.12
CA LEU A 102 0.72 24.98 -41.49
C LEU A 102 1.66 26.12 -41.89
N ALA A 103 2.73 26.34 -41.13
CA ALA A 103 3.72 27.38 -41.43
C ALA A 103 4.32 27.18 -42.83
N ARG A 104 4.72 25.96 -43.17
CA ARG A 104 5.22 25.62 -44.52
C ARG A 104 4.17 25.86 -45.60
N THR A 105 2.91 25.51 -45.35
CA THR A 105 1.83 25.81 -46.30
C THR A 105 1.65 27.32 -46.50
N CYS A 106 1.68 28.11 -45.43
CA CYS A 106 1.61 29.55 -45.51
C CYS A 106 2.80 30.14 -46.29
N GLU A 107 4.02 29.67 -46.05
CA GLU A 107 5.21 30.07 -46.82
C GLU A 107 5.03 29.80 -48.32
N ILE A 108 4.58 28.60 -48.69
CA ILE A 108 4.30 28.24 -50.10
C ILE A 108 3.21 29.15 -50.70
N MET A 109 2.17 29.49 -49.94
CA MET A 109 1.10 30.36 -50.43
C MET A 109 1.54 31.83 -50.56
N LEU A 110 2.49 32.26 -49.74
CA LEU A 110 3.03 33.62 -49.72
C LEU A 110 4.16 33.84 -50.75
N ASP A 111 4.71 32.76 -51.32
CA ASP A 111 5.76 32.81 -52.34
C ASP A 111 5.25 32.15 -53.65
N PRO A 112 4.41 32.83 -54.45
CA PRO A 112 3.66 32.19 -55.53
C PRO A 112 4.48 31.85 -56.78
N GLN A 113 5.82 31.91 -56.76
CA GLN A 113 6.64 31.83 -57.96
C GLN A 113 7.82 30.85 -57.86
N THR A 114 7.60 29.66 -58.40
CA THR A 114 8.23 29.28 -59.67
C THR A 114 7.22 28.57 -60.56
#